data_AF-A0A6B3HRH5-F1
#
_entry.id   AF-A0A6B3HRH5-F1
#
_cell.length_a   1.000
_cell.length_b   1.000
_cell.length_c   1.000
_cell.angle_alpha   90.00
_cell.angle_beta   90.00
_cell.angle_gamma   90.00
#
_symmetry.space_group_name_H-M   'P 1'
#
loop_
_entity.id
_entity.type
_entity.pdbx_description
1 polymer ?
#
loop_
_entity_poly.entity_id
_entity_poly.type
_entity_poly.pdbx_seq_one_letter_code
_entity_poly.pdbx_strand_id
1 'polypeptide(L)'
;RLSGYSRRETYRRLLVAPKSLRDGLIARINKEIAHHRAGRPAYVRIKVNSMVDEAIIDACYRAAQAGVPVDIWVRGICAIRPGVAGLSENIRVRSILGRFLEHSRVFSFGNGGEPEVWFGSAD
;
A
#
# COMPACT_ATOMS: atom_id res chain seq x y z
N ARG A 1 15.51 -7.62 13.52
CA ARG A 1 16.16 -7.46 14.84
C ARG A 1 15.99 -6.00 15.26
N LEU A 2 15.24 -5.71 16.33
CA LEU A 2 15.00 -4.34 16.82
C LEU A 2 15.81 -3.99 18.08
N SER A 3 16.41 -4.98 18.75
CA SER A 3 17.47 -4.80 19.77
C SER A 3 18.27 -6.10 19.94
N GLY A 4 19.45 -6.01 20.56
CA GLY A 4 20.41 -7.12 20.73
C GLY A 4 19.92 -8.32 21.56
N TYR A 5 18.73 -8.26 22.16
CA TYR A 5 18.19 -9.32 23.02
C TYR A 5 16.67 -9.58 22.83
N SER A 6 16.15 -9.46 21.60
CA SER A 6 14.75 -9.82 21.29
C SER A 6 14.65 -11.23 20.69
N ARG A 7 14.06 -12.17 21.44
CA ARG A 7 13.79 -13.58 21.06
C ARG A 7 12.47 -13.79 20.27
N ARG A 8 11.87 -12.73 19.70
CA ARG A 8 10.62 -12.86 18.91
C ARG A 8 10.82 -12.36 17.48
N GLU A 9 10.78 -13.29 16.54
CA GLU A 9 10.91 -13.04 15.10
C GLU A 9 9.56 -12.71 14.42
N THR A 10 8.44 -13.00 15.08
CA THR A 10 7.08 -12.78 14.55
C THR A 10 6.31 -11.79 15.42
N TYR A 11 5.78 -10.73 14.78
CA TYR A 11 4.94 -9.73 15.44
C TYR A 11 3.51 -9.80 14.89
N ARG A 12 2.51 -9.87 15.77
CA ARG A 12 1.09 -10.01 15.38
C ARG A 12 0.47 -8.75 14.78
N ARG A 13 0.98 -7.56 15.15
CA ARG A 13 0.45 -6.25 14.72
C ARG A 13 1.55 -5.24 14.34
N LEU A 14 2.78 -5.71 14.12
CA LEU A 14 3.88 -4.88 13.64
C LEU A 14 4.43 -5.51 12.36
N LEU A 15 4.48 -4.71 11.31
CA LEU A 15 5.19 -5.05 10.09
C LEU A 15 6.60 -4.48 10.21
N VAL A 16 7.59 -5.35 10.43
CA VAL A 16 8.98 -4.95 10.71
C VAL A 16 9.84 -5.17 9.47
N ALA A 17 10.47 -4.10 8.98
CA ALA A 17 11.44 -4.16 7.89
C ALA A 17 12.61 -5.14 8.20
N PRO A 18 13.26 -5.74 7.19
CA PRO A 18 13.11 -5.45 5.76
C PRO A 18 12.14 -6.36 4.99
N LYS A 19 11.89 -7.61 5.41
CA LYS A 19 11.05 -8.56 4.63
C LYS A 19 9.56 -8.55 5.02
N SER A 20 9.26 -8.55 6.33
CA SER A 20 7.88 -8.74 6.78
C SER A 20 6.93 -7.59 6.41
N LEU A 21 7.45 -6.38 6.22
CA LEU A 21 6.64 -5.23 5.78
C LEU A 21 6.23 -5.33 4.32
N ARG A 22 7.18 -5.50 3.40
CA ARG A 22 6.89 -5.61 1.97
C ARG A 22 5.92 -6.78 1.71
N ASP A 23 6.23 -7.96 2.23
CA ASP A 23 5.39 -9.14 2.06
C ASP A 23 4.00 -8.94 2.68
N GLY A 24 3.94 -8.27 3.84
CA GLY A 24 2.69 -7.94 4.53
C GLY A 24 1.81 -6.95 3.78
N LEU A 25 2.40 -5.95 3.10
CA LEU A 25 1.67 -5.00 2.26
C LEU A 25 1.18 -5.67 0.98
N ILE A 26 2.04 -6.42 0.28
CA ILE A 26 1.68 -7.15 -0.93
C ILE A 26 0.54 -8.14 -0.67
N ALA A 27 0.60 -8.89 0.45
CA ALA A 27 -0.45 -9.81 0.83
C ALA A 27 -1.81 -9.11 1.02
N ARG A 28 -1.82 -7.90 1.60
CA ARG A 28 -3.02 -7.09 1.78
C ARG A 28 -3.57 -6.57 0.46
N ILE A 29 -2.71 -6.06 -0.42
CA ILE A 29 -3.11 -5.63 -1.78
C ILE A 29 -3.75 -6.81 -2.53
N ASN A 30 -3.12 -7.99 -2.51
CA ASN A 30 -3.67 -9.19 -3.14
C ASN A 30 -4.99 -9.66 -2.52
N LYS A 31 -5.19 -9.43 -1.22
CA LYS A 31 -6.46 -9.74 -0.53
C LYS A 31 -7.60 -8.86 -1.05
N GLU A 32 -7.33 -7.59 -1.37
CA GLU A 32 -8.34 -6.70 -1.97
C GLU A 32 -8.79 -7.20 -3.35
N ILE A 33 -7.90 -7.82 -4.14
CA ILE A 33 -8.27 -8.49 -5.40
C ILE A 33 -9.26 -9.62 -5.15
N ALA A 34 -9.00 -10.46 -4.15
CA ALA A 34 -9.90 -11.56 -3.79
C ALA A 34 -11.27 -11.04 -3.32
N HIS A 35 -11.29 -10.00 -2.49
CA HIS A 35 -12.53 -9.35 -2.04
C HIS A 35 -13.33 -8.77 -3.21
N HIS A 36 -12.67 -8.03 -4.10
CA HIS A 36 -13.32 -7.43 -5.27
C HIS A 36 -13.93 -8.49 -6.19
N ARG A 37 -13.19 -9.56 -6.50
CA ARG A 37 -13.69 -10.70 -7.30
C ARG A 37 -14.88 -11.40 -6.66
N ALA A 38 -14.96 -11.41 -5.33
CA ALA A 38 -16.10 -11.93 -4.59
C ALA A 38 -17.26 -10.91 -4.45
N GLY A 39 -17.21 -9.76 -5.13
CA GLY A 39 -18.22 -8.71 -5.06
C GLY A 39 -18.25 -7.93 -3.75
N ARG A 40 -17.20 -8.04 -2.92
CA ARG A 40 -17.10 -7.37 -1.62
C ARG A 40 -16.42 -6.00 -1.75
N PRO A 41 -16.68 -5.06 -0.83
CA PRO A 41 -15.99 -3.77 -0.81
C PRO A 41 -14.46 -3.96 -0.76
N ALA A 42 -13.76 -3.35 -1.71
CA ALA A 42 -12.31 -3.46 -1.83
C ALA A 42 -11.72 -2.14 -2.31
N TYR A 43 -10.58 -1.76 -1.73
CA TYR A 43 -9.79 -0.62 -2.16
C TYR A 43 -8.38 -0.70 -1.57
N VAL A 44 -7.45 -0.01 -2.22
CA VAL A 44 -6.10 0.22 -1.70
C VAL A 44 -5.87 1.73 -1.60
N ARG A 45 -5.45 2.21 -0.43
CA ARG A 45 -5.07 3.61 -0.23
C ARG A 45 -3.70 3.67 0.44
N ILE A 46 -2.77 4.37 -0.19
CA ILE A 46 -1.39 4.49 0.29
C ILE A 46 -1.01 5.95 0.35
N LYS A 47 -0.50 6.39 1.51
CA LYS A 47 0.16 7.67 1.69
C LYS A 47 1.61 7.40 2.08
N VAL A 48 2.56 7.89 1.29
CA VAL A 48 4.00 7.73 1.52
C VAL A 48 4.75 8.98 1.02
N ASN A 49 6.00 9.14 1.42
CA ASN A 49 6.85 10.21 0.86
C ASN A 49 7.34 9.84 -0.53
N SER A 50 7.68 8.58 -0.75
CA SER A 50 8.17 8.07 -2.03
C SER A 50 7.55 6.71 -2.36
N MET A 51 7.29 6.45 -3.63
CA MET A 51 6.74 5.20 -4.14
C MET A 51 7.64 4.68 -5.25
N VAL A 52 8.61 3.84 -4.89
CA VAL A 52 9.66 3.33 -5.80
C VAL A 52 9.91 1.82 -5.69
N ASP A 53 9.25 1.13 -4.76
CA ASP A 53 9.41 -0.31 -4.59
C ASP A 53 8.68 -1.08 -5.71
N GLU A 54 9.43 -1.70 -6.61
CA GLU A 54 8.90 -2.41 -7.78
C GLU A 54 7.86 -3.46 -7.43
N ALA A 55 8.07 -4.23 -6.36
CA ALA A 55 7.17 -5.32 -5.98
C ALA A 55 5.82 -4.81 -5.44
N ILE A 56 5.83 -3.70 -4.71
CA ILE A 56 4.60 -3.02 -4.26
C ILE A 56 3.90 -2.37 -5.46
N ILE A 57 4.65 -1.73 -6.36
CA ILE A 57 4.14 -1.11 -7.58
C ILE A 57 3.43 -2.15 -8.47
N ASP A 58 4.05 -3.29 -8.70
CA ASP A 58 3.47 -4.40 -9.46
C ASP A 58 2.21 -4.94 -8.79
N ALA A 59 2.19 -5.03 -7.46
CA ALA A 59 0.98 -5.42 -6.72
C ALA A 59 -0.15 -4.40 -6.93
N CYS A 60 0.15 -3.10 -6.90
CA CYS A 60 -0.84 -2.04 -7.19
C CYS A 60 -1.37 -2.14 -8.62
N TYR A 61 -0.52 -2.41 -9.62
CA TYR A 61 -0.98 -2.63 -11.00
C TYR A 61 -1.88 -3.85 -11.10
N ARG A 62 -1.51 -5.00 -10.50
CA ARG A 62 -2.37 -6.19 -10.46
C ARG A 62 -3.73 -5.90 -9.83
N ALA A 63 -3.76 -5.11 -8.75
CA ALA A 63 -5.00 -4.71 -8.11
C ALA A 63 -5.86 -3.84 -9.02
N ALA A 64 -5.26 -2.83 -9.65
CA ALA A 64 -5.95 -1.96 -10.58
C ALA A 64 -6.51 -2.70 -11.80
N GLN A 65 -5.75 -3.62 -12.40
CA GLN A 65 -6.20 -4.47 -13.50
C GLN A 65 -7.36 -5.38 -13.11
N ALA A 66 -7.43 -5.80 -11.85
CA ALA A 66 -8.53 -6.59 -11.33
C ALA A 66 -9.80 -5.76 -11.04
N GLY A 67 -9.78 -4.43 -11.24
CA GLY A 67 -10.91 -3.55 -10.96
C GLY A 67 -10.88 -2.88 -9.59
N VAL A 68 -9.85 -3.14 -8.76
CA VAL A 68 -9.75 -2.55 -7.42
C VAL A 68 -9.34 -1.08 -7.54
N PRO A 69 -10.08 -0.14 -6.91
CA PRO A 69 -9.65 1.25 -6.82
C PRO A 69 -8.38 1.40 -5.99
N VAL A 70 -7.36 2.08 -6.54
CA VAL A 70 -6.09 2.34 -5.88
C VAL A 70 -5.84 3.85 -5.80
N ASP A 71 -5.79 4.41 -4.59
CA ASP A 71 -5.42 5.81 -4.36
C ASP A 71 -4.02 5.91 -3.74
N ILE A 72 -3.18 6.76 -4.32
CA ILE A 72 -1.80 6.95 -3.88
C ILE A 72 -1.55 8.43 -3.65
N TRP A 73 -1.17 8.77 -2.42
CA TRP A 73 -0.73 10.09 -2.01
C TRP A 73 0.78 10.06 -1.80
N VAL A 74 1.50 10.69 -2.71
CA VAL A 74 2.96 10.68 -2.74
C VAL A 74 3.49 12.09 -2.90
N ARG A 75 4.32 12.52 -1.96
CA ARG A 75 4.89 13.88 -1.97
C ARG A 75 6.10 13.99 -2.89
N GLY A 76 7.01 13.02 -2.80
CA GLY A 76 8.30 12.98 -3.49
C GLY A 76 8.27 12.11 -4.74
N ILE A 77 9.21 11.17 -4.82
CA ILE A 77 9.43 10.36 -6.03
C ILE A 77 8.29 9.35 -6.18
N CYS A 78 7.71 9.25 -7.37
CA CYS A 78 6.68 8.26 -7.70
C CYS A 78 7.02 7.59 -9.03
N ALA A 79 7.27 6.28 -8.99
CA ALA A 79 7.52 5.47 -10.19
C ALA A 79 6.23 4.87 -10.80
N ILE A 80 5.08 5.03 -10.14
CA ILE A 80 3.79 4.58 -10.68
C ILE A 80 3.32 5.51 -11.80
N ARG A 81 2.87 4.92 -12.90
CA ARG A 81 2.24 5.61 -14.02
C ARG A 81 0.73 5.34 -14.01
N PRO A 82 -0.12 6.25 -13.51
CA PRO A 82 -1.57 6.09 -13.50
C PRO A 82 -2.19 6.33 -14.89
N GLY A 83 -3.40 5.79 -15.12
CA GLY A 83 -4.19 6.07 -16.32
C GLY A 83 -3.74 5.35 -17.60
N VAL A 84 -2.90 4.32 -17.50
CA VAL A 84 -2.52 3.48 -18.65
C VAL A 84 -3.60 2.44 -18.90
N ALA A 85 -4.21 2.47 -20.09
CA ALA A 85 -5.26 1.55 -20.49
C ALA A 85 -4.85 0.07 -20.29
N GLY A 86 -5.72 -0.72 -19.66
CA GLY A 86 -5.47 -2.13 -19.37
C GLY A 86 -4.42 -2.41 -18.28
N LEU A 87 -3.87 -1.38 -17.63
CA LEU A 87 -2.85 -1.51 -16.58
C LEU A 87 -3.17 -0.73 -15.31
N SER A 88 -3.50 0.56 -15.41
CA SER A 88 -3.57 1.47 -14.26
C SER A 88 -4.72 2.48 -14.32
N GLU A 89 -5.79 2.18 -15.05
CA GLU A 89 -7.01 3.01 -15.14
C GLU A 89 -7.67 3.23 -13.77
N ASN A 90 -7.58 2.23 -12.89
CA ASN A 90 -8.12 2.30 -11.53
C ASN A 90 -7.12 2.88 -10.51
N ILE A 91 -5.98 3.41 -10.95
CA ILE A 91 -4.99 4.07 -10.09
C ILE A 91 -5.13 5.59 -10.19
N ARG A 92 -5.30 6.24 -9.04
CA ARG A 92 -5.22 7.69 -8.89
C ARG A 92 -4.02 8.08 -8.04
N VAL A 93 -3.12 8.88 -8.61
CA VAL A 93 -1.98 9.45 -7.88
C VAL A 93 -2.24 10.93 -7.59
N ARG A 94 -1.99 11.38 -6.37
CA ARG A 94 -2.01 12.81 -6.00
C ARG A 94 -0.74 13.16 -5.23
N SER A 95 -0.24 14.36 -5.45
CA SER A 95 0.80 14.96 -4.60
C SER A 95 0.19 16.14 -3.84
N ILE A 96 0.50 16.24 -2.55
CA ILE A 96 0.05 17.34 -1.68
C ILE A 96 1.29 18.10 -1.24
N LEU A 97 1.36 19.36 -1.68
CA LEU A 97 2.37 20.32 -1.24
C LEU A 97 1.65 21.42 -0.45
N GLY A 98 2.02 21.56 0.81
CA GLY A 98 1.48 22.57 1.70
C GLY A 98 2.59 23.22 2.53
N ARG A 99 2.20 24.09 3.47
CA ARG A 99 3.15 24.71 4.41
C ARG A 99 3.92 23.67 5.23
N PHE A 100 3.26 22.56 5.58
CA PHE A 100 3.85 21.49 6.35
C PHE A 100 4.41 20.38 5.46
N LEU A 101 5.47 19.74 5.97
CA LEU A 101 6.05 18.56 5.35
C LEU A 101 5.13 17.36 5.62
N GLU A 102 4.43 16.90 4.60
CA GLU A 102 3.66 15.66 4.67
C GLU A 102 4.64 14.48 4.84
N HIS A 103 4.78 13.98 6.07
CA HIS A 103 5.75 12.92 6.44
C HIS A 103 5.09 11.69 7.09
N SER A 104 3.76 11.69 7.21
CA SER A 104 3.01 10.51 7.66
C SER A 104 2.95 9.47 6.55
N ARG A 105 3.16 8.21 6.93
CA ARG A 105 2.98 7.05 6.05
C ARG A 105 1.83 6.21 6.55
N VAL A 106 0.84 6.01 5.69
CA VAL A 106 -0.44 5.37 6.03
C VAL A 106 -0.83 4.40 4.92
N PHE A 107 -1.23 3.20 5.29
CA PHE A 107 -1.73 2.19 4.35
C PHE A 107 -3.12 1.76 4.81
N SER A 108 -4.11 1.83 3.93
CA SER A 108 -5.50 1.50 4.24
C SER A 108 -6.09 0.60 3.17
N PHE A 109 -6.76 -0.46 3.61
CA PHE A 109 -7.33 -1.51 2.77
C PHE A 109 -8.81 -1.68 3.10
N GLY A 110 -9.65 -1.90 2.09
CA GLY A 110 -11.10 -2.04 2.26
C GLY A 110 -11.52 -3.31 2.99
N ASN A 111 -10.73 -4.39 2.85
CA ASN A 111 -10.84 -5.65 3.58
C ASN A 111 -12.27 -6.21 3.66
N GLY A 112 -13.01 -6.11 2.56
CA GLY A 112 -14.32 -6.72 2.42
C GLY A 112 -15.40 -6.11 3.31
N GLY A 113 -15.28 -4.83 3.67
CA GLY A 113 -16.24 -4.07 4.49
C GLY A 113 -15.74 -3.72 5.89
N GLU A 114 -14.61 -4.27 6.31
CA GLU A 114 -14.00 -4.05 7.64
C GLU A 114 -12.60 -3.43 7.47
N PRO A 115 -12.48 -2.10 7.27
CA PRO A 115 -11.24 -1.47 6.86
C PRO A 115 -10.06 -1.75 7.78
N GLU A 116 -8.92 -2.04 7.18
CA GLU A 116 -7.67 -2.27 7.89
C GLU A 116 -6.72 -1.08 7.63
N VAL A 117 -6.19 -0.47 8.69
CA VAL A 117 -5.34 0.72 8.60
C VAL A 117 -4.02 0.52 9.35
N TRP A 118 -2.92 0.89 8.69
CA TRP A 118 -1.54 0.77 9.19
C TRP A 118 -0.83 2.11 9.11
N PHE A 119 0.03 2.37 10.10
CA PHE A 119 0.90 3.53 10.15
C PHE A 119 2.34 3.04 10.28
N GLY A 120 3.29 3.72 9.64
CA GLY A 120 4.68 3.29 9.65
C GLY A 120 5.69 4.41 9.44
N SER A 121 6.95 4.04 9.57
CA SER A 121 8.10 4.90 9.25
C SER A 121 8.71 4.61 7.87
N ALA A 122 8.27 3.54 7.21
CA ALA A 122 8.78 3.10 5.93
C ALA A 122 7.93 3.61 4.77
N ASP A 123 8.61 4.04 3.72
CA ASP A 123 8.02 4.41 2.43
C ASP A 123 7.92 3.17 1.52
#